data_AF-A0A661CKS8-F1
#
_entry.id   AF-A0A661CKS8-F1
#
_cell.length_a   1.000
_cell.length_b   1.000
_cell.length_c   1.000
_cell.angle_alpha   90.00
_cell.angle_beta   90.00
_cell.angle_gamma   90.00
#
_symmetry.space_group_name_H-M   'P 1'
#
loop_
_entity.id
_entity.type
_entity.pdbx_description
1 polymer ?
#
loop_
_entity_poly.entity_id
_entity_poly.type
_entity_poly.pdbx_seq_one_letter_code
_entity_poly.pdbx_strand_id
1 'polypeptide(L)'
;MEPKAQSDRVEAYLADETQLYQDWFKGFNPIENDPEAVAVSILPSFKALKKRFKKWFDKNQEFFREIICVKWGYLRQKAQFQKEEALIVAMATDCLAANSFMPPAVNTLAVCTVLVIEGYLDTLCAECSKL
;
A
#
# COMPACT_ATOMS: atom_id res chain seq x y z
N MET A 1 23.28 9.13 -17.87
CA MET A 1 22.15 8.38 -18.48
C MET A 1 22.07 7.03 -17.82
N GLU A 2 21.41 6.91 -16.66
CA GLU A 2 20.92 5.62 -16.12
C GLU A 2 19.55 5.78 -15.41
N PRO A 3 18.44 6.17 -16.09
CA PRO A 3 17.13 6.19 -15.44
C PRO A 3 16.26 4.95 -15.73
N LYS A 4 16.54 4.18 -16.80
CA LYS A 4 15.65 3.09 -17.24
C LYS A 4 15.66 1.89 -16.30
N ALA A 5 16.83 1.39 -15.93
CA ALA A 5 16.96 0.15 -15.15
C ALA A 5 16.32 0.23 -13.74
N GLN A 6 16.21 1.42 -13.16
CA GLN A 6 15.58 1.60 -11.85
C GLN A 6 14.05 1.77 -11.97
N SER A 7 13.56 2.42 -13.02
CA SER A 7 12.12 2.49 -13.33
C SER A 7 11.54 1.10 -13.59
N ASP A 8 12.24 0.30 -14.40
CA ASP A 8 11.80 -1.05 -14.78
C ASP A 8 11.66 -1.98 -13.55
N ARG A 9 12.49 -1.77 -12.51
CA ARG A 9 12.41 -2.54 -11.27
C ARG A 9 11.22 -2.15 -10.39
N VAL A 10 10.89 -0.86 -10.35
CA VAL A 10 9.72 -0.38 -9.60
C VAL A 10 8.45 -0.87 -10.29
N GLU A 11 8.36 -0.74 -11.60
CA GLU A 11 7.22 -1.24 -12.38
C GLU A 11 7.04 -2.75 -12.20
N ALA A 12 8.12 -3.54 -12.27
CA ALA A 12 8.07 -4.97 -12.03
C ALA A 12 7.57 -5.32 -10.61
N TYR A 13 8.01 -4.56 -9.60
CA TYR A 13 7.55 -4.73 -8.22
C TYR A 13 6.06 -4.38 -8.05
N LEU A 14 5.62 -3.27 -8.63
CA LEU A 14 4.22 -2.84 -8.57
C LEU A 14 3.27 -3.80 -9.31
N ALA A 15 3.79 -4.55 -10.30
CA ALA A 15 3.04 -5.59 -10.99
C ALA A 15 2.98 -6.93 -10.23
N ASP A 16 3.88 -7.19 -9.27
CA ASP A 16 3.88 -8.43 -8.50
C ASP A 16 2.94 -8.33 -7.29
N GLU A 17 1.66 -8.55 -7.56
CA GLU A 17 0.60 -8.52 -6.56
C GLU A 17 0.89 -9.45 -5.37
N THR A 18 1.43 -10.64 -5.63
CA THR A 18 1.76 -11.60 -4.56
C THR A 18 2.80 -11.02 -3.62
N GLN A 19 3.87 -10.45 -4.16
CA GLN A 19 4.91 -9.81 -3.39
C GLN A 19 4.38 -8.62 -2.57
N LEU A 20 3.52 -7.77 -3.14
CA LEU A 20 2.93 -6.63 -2.45
C LEU A 20 2.14 -7.05 -1.20
N TYR A 21 1.28 -8.06 -1.32
CA TYR A 21 0.52 -8.58 -0.19
C TYR A 21 1.41 -9.27 0.86
N GLN A 22 2.48 -9.95 0.44
CA GLN A 22 3.44 -10.54 1.36
C GLN A 22 4.21 -9.48 2.14
N ASP A 23 4.67 -8.41 1.49
CA ASP A 23 5.43 -7.34 2.12
C ASP A 23 4.58 -6.54 3.11
N TRP A 24 3.33 -6.24 2.74
CA TRP A 24 2.35 -5.72 3.69
C TRP A 24 2.23 -6.63 4.91
N PHE A 25 2.03 -7.93 4.70
CA PHE A 25 1.78 -8.87 5.80
C PHE A 25 2.99 -9.02 6.73
N LYS A 26 4.20 -9.11 6.17
CA LYS A 26 5.45 -9.19 6.93
C LYS A 26 5.67 -7.93 7.78
N GLY A 27 5.30 -6.75 7.28
CA GLY A 27 5.42 -5.52 8.04
C GLY A 27 4.55 -5.48 9.31
N PHE A 28 3.43 -6.19 9.33
CA PHE A 28 2.57 -6.35 10.52
C PHE A 28 2.91 -7.56 11.37
N ASN A 29 3.69 -8.51 10.84
CA ASN A 29 4.06 -9.76 11.50
C ASN A 29 5.56 -9.96 11.34
N PRO A 30 6.39 -9.09 11.93
CA PRO A 30 7.82 -9.27 11.88
C PRO A 30 8.16 -10.63 12.49
N ILE A 31 8.91 -11.45 11.75
CA ILE A 31 9.46 -12.69 12.31
C ILE A 31 10.44 -12.23 13.38
N GLU A 32 10.16 -12.53 14.64
CA GLU A 32 11.14 -12.30 15.71
C GLU A 32 12.42 -13.05 15.32
N ASN A 33 13.54 -12.33 15.25
CA ASN A 33 14.85 -12.89 14.94
C ASN A 33 15.30 -13.80 16.09
N ASP A 34 14.69 -14.98 16.20
CA ASP A 34 15.22 -16.07 17.01
C ASP A 34 16.19 -16.87 16.12
N PRO A 35 17.51 -16.80 16.38
CA PRO A 35 18.52 -17.50 15.59
C PRO A 35 18.43 -19.03 15.70
N GLU A 36 17.63 -19.58 16.63
CA GLU A 36 17.34 -21.02 16.76
C GLU A 36 15.96 -21.40 16.23
N ALA A 37 15.07 -20.44 15.96
CA ALA A 37 13.78 -20.73 15.34
C ALA A 37 14.00 -21.06 13.87
N VAL A 38 13.83 -22.34 13.51
CA VAL A 38 13.65 -22.75 12.12
C VAL A 38 12.48 -21.91 11.57
N ALA A 39 12.79 -20.90 10.76
CA ALA A 39 11.85 -19.94 10.21
C ALA A 39 10.93 -20.61 9.19
N VAL A 40 10.09 -21.54 9.62
CA VAL A 40 8.93 -22.01 8.88
C VAL A 40 7.79 -21.03 9.15
N SER A 41 8.03 -19.75 8.87
CA SER A 41 6.94 -18.80 8.70
C SER A 41 6.21 -19.24 7.43
N ILE A 42 5.21 -20.10 7.59
CA ILE A 42 4.30 -20.46 6.52
C ILE A 42 3.53 -19.18 6.19
N LEU A 43 4.00 -18.45 5.18
CA LEU A 43 3.26 -17.32 4.66
C LEU A 43 1.86 -17.83 4.28
N PRO A 44 0.79 -17.13 4.72
CA PRO A 44 -0.55 -17.51 4.32
C PRO A 44 -0.65 -17.58 2.80
N SER A 45 -1.53 -18.44 2.30
CA SER A 45 -1.81 -18.46 0.86
C SER A 45 -2.22 -17.07 0.37
N PHE A 46 -1.95 -16.77 -0.90
CA PHE A 46 -2.28 -15.47 -1.49
C PHE A 46 -3.74 -15.06 -1.26
N LYS A 47 -4.68 -15.99 -1.44
CA LYS A 47 -6.11 -15.79 -1.14
C LYS A 47 -6.36 -15.40 0.33
N ALA A 48 -5.63 -16.01 1.28
CA ALA A 48 -5.72 -15.65 2.69
C ALA A 48 -5.14 -14.27 2.97
N LEU A 49 -4.06 -13.88 2.28
CA LEU A 49 -3.48 -12.53 2.37
C LEU A 49 -4.47 -11.46 1.89
N LYS A 50 -5.09 -11.61 0.71
CA LYS A 50 -6.11 -10.65 0.22
C LYS A 50 -7.27 -10.52 1.22
N LYS A 51 -7.75 -11.63 1.78
CA LYS A 51 -8.80 -11.62 2.81
C LYS A 51 -8.39 -10.88 4.08
N ARG A 52 -7.15 -11.07 4.54
CA ARG A 52 -6.60 -10.38 5.71
C ARG A 52 -6.44 -8.88 5.44
N PHE A 53 -5.92 -8.52 4.28
CA PHE A 53 -5.78 -7.13 3.86
C PHE A 53 -7.14 -6.44 3.82
N LYS A 54 -8.15 -7.04 3.18
CA LYS A 54 -9.49 -6.46 3.14
C LYS A 54 -10.04 -6.21 4.55
N LYS A 55 -9.93 -7.19 5.45
CA LYS A 55 -10.36 -7.02 6.86
C LYS A 55 -9.61 -5.89 7.57
N TRP A 56 -8.32 -5.77 7.30
CA TRP A 56 -7.52 -4.67 7.84
C TRP A 56 -7.95 -3.33 7.25
N PHE A 57 -8.15 -3.23 5.93
CA PHE A 57 -8.68 -2.04 5.27
C PHE A 57 -10.04 -1.63 5.84
N ASP A 58 -10.99 -2.57 5.94
CA ASP A 58 -12.34 -2.34 6.47
C ASP A 58 -12.29 -1.75 7.90
N LYS A 59 -11.36 -2.22 8.74
CA LYS A 59 -11.15 -1.69 10.10
C LYS A 59 -10.53 -0.29 10.15
N ASN A 60 -9.84 0.12 9.08
CA ASN A 60 -9.09 1.37 9.01
C ASN A 60 -9.69 2.36 8.00
N GLN A 61 -10.93 2.15 7.54
CA GLN A 61 -11.55 3.00 6.52
C GLN A 61 -11.67 4.46 6.95
N GLU A 62 -12.07 4.74 8.21
CA GLU A 62 -12.17 6.11 8.72
C GLU A 62 -10.80 6.81 8.70
N PHE A 63 -9.75 6.07 9.08
CA PHE A 63 -8.39 6.56 9.01
C PHE A 63 -8.00 6.89 7.56
N PHE A 64 -8.19 5.96 6.61
CA PHE A 64 -7.87 6.24 5.20
C PHE A 64 -8.71 7.37 4.61
N ARG A 65 -9.97 7.48 5.03
CA ARG A 65 -10.86 8.56 4.61
C ARG A 65 -10.30 9.91 5.03
N GLU A 66 -9.98 10.08 6.30
CA GLU A 66 -9.46 11.34 6.82
C GLU A 66 -8.11 11.68 6.20
N ILE A 67 -7.17 10.73 6.18
CA ILE A 67 -5.81 11.08 5.80
C ILE A 67 -5.59 11.06 4.26
N ILE A 68 -6.11 10.07 3.54
CA ILE A 68 -5.90 9.94 2.09
C ILE A 68 -6.96 10.71 1.29
N CYS A 69 -8.24 10.56 1.63
CA CYS A 69 -9.29 11.22 0.86
C CYS A 69 -9.36 12.73 1.17
N VAL A 70 -9.35 13.11 2.46
CA VAL A 70 -9.52 14.52 2.87
C VAL A 70 -8.19 15.27 2.88
N LYS A 71 -7.21 14.86 3.70
CA LYS A 71 -5.96 15.62 3.86
C LYS A 71 -5.08 15.58 2.64
N TRP A 72 -4.85 14.40 2.07
CA TRP A 72 -4.02 14.26 0.86
C TRP A 72 -4.78 14.66 -0.42
N GLY A 73 -6.11 14.53 -0.42
CA GLY A 73 -6.95 14.98 -1.54
C GLY A 73 -6.95 14.01 -2.72
N TYR A 74 -7.07 12.70 -2.45
CA TYR A 74 -6.89 11.63 -3.44
C TYR A 74 -7.54 11.86 -4.80
N LEU A 75 -8.83 12.22 -4.86
CA LEU A 75 -9.53 12.42 -6.13
C LEU A 75 -8.91 13.55 -6.97
N ARG A 76 -8.47 14.63 -6.32
CA ARG A 76 -7.82 15.76 -6.99
C ARG A 76 -6.45 15.37 -7.49
N GLN A 77 -5.68 14.64 -6.69
CA GLN A 77 -4.35 14.17 -7.07
C GLN A 77 -4.42 13.15 -8.20
N LYS A 78 -5.32 12.16 -8.11
CA LYS A 78 -5.56 11.16 -9.15
C LYS A 78 -5.80 11.79 -10.52
N ALA A 79 -6.57 12.88 -10.58
CA ALA A 79 -6.82 13.60 -11.84
C ALA A 79 -5.57 14.27 -12.45
N GLN A 80 -4.51 14.49 -11.68
CA GLN A 80 -3.26 15.12 -12.14
C GLN A 80 -2.26 14.10 -12.69
N PHE A 81 -2.37 12.82 -12.33
CA PHE A 81 -1.46 11.77 -12.78
C PHE A 81 -2.07 10.99 -13.95
N GLN A 82 -1.33 10.89 -15.06
CA GLN A 82 -1.74 10.08 -16.22
C GLN A 82 -1.43 8.58 -16.03
N LYS A 83 -0.52 8.26 -15.12
CA LYS A 83 -0.02 6.91 -14.85
C LYS A 83 -0.23 6.56 -13.39
N GLU A 84 -0.72 5.35 -13.13
CA GLU A 84 -0.99 4.88 -11.77
C GLU A 84 0.29 4.73 -10.94
N GLU A 85 1.39 4.33 -11.57
CA GLU A 85 2.69 4.17 -10.90
C GLU A 85 3.18 5.50 -10.32
N ALA A 86 3.02 6.60 -11.09
CA ALA A 86 3.38 7.94 -10.63
C ALA A 86 2.51 8.39 -9.45
N LEU A 87 1.21 8.08 -9.49
CA LEU A 87 0.29 8.34 -8.39
C LEU A 87 0.68 7.57 -7.12
N ILE A 88 0.98 6.27 -7.26
CA ILE A 88 1.38 5.38 -6.17
C ILE A 88 2.67 5.88 -5.52
N VAL A 89 3.68 6.23 -6.33
CA VAL A 89 4.97 6.73 -5.82
C VAL A 89 4.79 8.06 -5.11
N ALA A 90 4.01 8.99 -5.66
CA ALA A 90 3.73 10.27 -5.02
C ALA A 90 3.05 10.08 -3.65
N MET A 91 1.98 9.26 -3.62
CA MET A 91 1.27 8.95 -2.39
C MET A 91 2.16 8.27 -1.35
N ALA A 92 2.95 7.27 -1.75
CA ALA A 92 3.87 6.57 -0.84
C ALA A 92 4.95 7.51 -0.29
N THR A 93 5.49 8.40 -1.12
CA THR A 93 6.48 9.41 -0.71
C THR A 93 5.90 10.36 0.32
N ASP A 94 4.70 10.89 0.09
CA ASP A 94 4.04 11.81 1.02
C ASP A 94 3.65 11.11 2.32
N CYS A 95 3.16 9.86 2.26
CA CYS A 95 2.84 9.07 3.45
C CYS A 95 4.10 8.80 4.31
N LEU A 96 5.23 8.52 3.67
CA LEU A 96 6.52 8.33 4.36
C LEU A 96 7.04 9.64 4.95
N ALA A 97 7.02 10.73 4.17
CA ALA A 97 7.50 12.05 4.61
C ALA A 97 6.68 12.61 5.78
N ALA A 98 5.37 12.35 5.79
CA ALA A 98 4.49 12.78 6.87
C ALA A 98 4.72 11.99 8.18
N ASN A 99 5.45 10.87 8.17
CA ASN A 99 5.72 9.98 9.32
C ASN A 99 4.48 9.64 10.18
N SER A 100 3.28 9.78 9.61
CA SER A 100 2.01 9.84 10.35
C SER A 100 0.97 8.85 9.83
N PHE A 101 1.24 8.16 8.72
CA PHE A 101 0.23 7.38 8.00
C PHE A 101 0.25 5.87 8.28
N MET A 102 1.42 5.29 8.55
CA MET A 102 1.57 3.84 8.65
C MET A 102 2.47 3.49 9.83
N PRO A 103 2.25 2.35 10.50
CA PRO A 103 3.19 1.84 11.48
C PRO A 103 4.59 1.71 10.85
N PRO A 104 5.69 2.01 11.58
CA PRO A 104 7.04 2.09 11.02
C PRO A 104 7.53 0.81 10.32
N ALA A 105 6.95 -0.34 10.65
CA ALA A 105 7.31 -1.63 10.08
C ALA A 105 6.56 -1.98 8.78
N VAL A 106 5.54 -1.20 8.40
CA VAL A 106 4.69 -1.51 7.25
C VAL A 106 5.32 -0.97 5.98
N ASN A 107 5.37 -1.80 4.93
CA ASN A 107 5.80 -1.35 3.61
C ASN A 107 4.73 -0.41 3.01
N THR A 108 4.93 0.90 3.19
CA THR A 108 4.02 1.95 2.71
C THR A 108 3.77 1.87 1.22
N LEU A 109 4.82 1.58 0.42
CA LEU A 109 4.68 1.42 -1.02
C LEU A 109 3.72 0.29 -1.35
N ALA A 110 3.90 -0.88 -0.74
CA ALA A 110 3.03 -2.03 -0.96
C ALA A 110 1.56 -1.73 -0.63
N VAL A 111 1.32 -1.04 0.49
CA VAL A 111 -0.04 -0.63 0.88
C VAL A 111 -0.64 0.34 -0.13
N CYS A 112 0.10 1.40 -0.48
CA CYS A 112 -0.36 2.39 -1.45
C CYS A 112 -0.71 1.75 -2.79
N THR A 113 0.13 0.83 -3.27
CA THR A 113 -0.11 0.08 -4.51
C THR A 113 -1.40 -0.73 -4.44
N VAL A 114 -1.56 -1.56 -3.40
CA VAL A 114 -2.77 -2.39 -3.26
C VAL A 114 -4.03 -1.52 -3.15
N LEU A 115 -3.96 -0.43 -2.41
CA LEU A 115 -5.09 0.50 -2.24
C LEU A 115 -5.54 1.16 -3.56
N VAL A 116 -4.59 1.46 -4.45
CA VAL A 116 -4.86 2.06 -5.77
C VAL A 116 -5.31 1.00 -6.77
N ILE A 117 -4.52 -0.06 -6.97
CA ILE A 117 -4.77 -1.06 -8.02
C ILE A 117 -6.08 -1.82 -7.79
N GLU A 118 -6.42 -2.13 -6.54
CA GLU A 118 -7.68 -2.82 -6.22
C GLU A 118 -8.89 -1.85 -6.16
N GLY A 119 -8.71 -0.56 -6.44
CA GLY A 119 -9.80 0.43 -6.45
C GLY A 119 -10.42 0.72 -5.08
N TYR A 120 -9.74 0.35 -3.99
CA TYR A 120 -10.22 0.62 -2.62
C TYR A 120 -10.40 2.11 -2.37
N LEU A 121 -9.45 2.94 -2.82
CA LEU A 121 -9.50 4.40 -2.64
C LEU A 121 -10.53 5.08 -3.53
N ASP A 122 -10.75 4.59 -4.75
CA ASP A 122 -11.81 5.12 -5.61
C ASP A 122 -13.18 4.97 -4.96
N THR A 123 -13.45 3.77 -4.42
CA THR A 123 -14.69 3.49 -3.73
C THR A 123 -14.81 4.32 -2.46
N LEU A 124 -13.76 4.34 -1.62
CA LEU A 124 -13.76 5.02 -0.34
C LEU A 124 -13.87 6.55 -0.48
N CYS A 125 -13.14 7.14 -1.42
CA CYS A 125 -13.07 8.60 -1.56
C CYS A 125 -14.20 9.18 -2.43
N ALA A 126 -14.85 8.39 -3.29
CA ALA A 126 -16.02 8.84 -4.03
C ALA A 126 -17.16 9.25 -3.08
N GLU A 127 -17.31 8.59 -1.94
CA GLU A 127 -18.30 8.96 -0.91
C GLU A 127 -18.03 10.35 -0.30
N CYS A 128 -16.76 10.77 -0.22
CA CYS A 128 -16.38 12.08 0.32
C CYS A 128 -16.70 13.24 -0.62
N SER A 129 -16.80 12.99 -1.94
CA SER A 129 -17.12 14.04 -2.91
C SER A 129 -18.59 14.50 -2.88
N LYS A 130 -19.43 13.83 -2.08
CA LYS A 130 -20.86 14.14 -1.90
C LYS A 130 -21.14 14.92 -0.61
N LEU A 131 -20.11 15.20 0.19
CA LEU A 131 -20.16 16.05 1.39
C LEU A 131 -19.73 17.47 1.03
#